data_AF-A0A939R8A5-F1
#
_entry.id   AF-A0A939R8A5-F1
#
_cell.length_a   1.000
_cell.length_b   1.000
_cell.length_c   1.000
_cell.angle_alpha   90.00
_cell.angle_beta   90.00
_cell.angle_gamma   90.00
#
_symmetry.space_group_name_H-M   'P 1'
#
loop_
_entity.id
_entity.type
_entity.pdbx_description
1 polymer ?
#
loop_
_entity_poly.entity_id
_entity_poly.type
_entity_poly.pdbx_seq_one_letter_code
_entity_poly.pdbx_strand_id
1 'polypeptide(L)'
;MDIAAGYEWLRDISGLDPDSGIENCGSFDSFLAVLTVFHKSAKESMDEIRQSLKAEDIPAYTVKVHGLKSASRIVGAAELSAAAKELEDAGRAEDTDFIKAHNDRLLEMFAALESGLEKLDEQEAQKPELTGAELEEAFQTLSEVAGTMDYGLMDDLLDSLKRYRINEKDTDLIEKIGHSLLKLDWDEIRDLLRQR
;
A
#
# COMPACT_ATOMS: atom_id res chain seq x y z
N MET A 1 -15.69 10.15 5.97
CA MET A 1 -14.42 9.79 6.63
C MET A 1 -13.43 10.83 6.16
N ASP A 2 -12.75 11.51 7.08
CA ASP A 2 -11.95 12.68 6.72
C ASP A 2 -10.48 12.32 6.53
N ILE A 3 -9.83 13.00 5.59
CA ILE A 3 -8.38 12.94 5.39
C ILE A 3 -7.70 13.55 6.63
N ALA A 4 -6.65 12.92 7.13
CA ALA A 4 -5.89 13.45 8.27
C ALA A 4 -5.17 14.76 7.92
N ALA A 5 -4.97 15.61 8.92
CA ALA A 5 -4.24 16.86 8.76
C ALA A 5 -2.82 16.61 8.21
N GLY A 6 -2.42 17.39 7.21
CA GLY A 6 -1.14 17.22 6.49
C GLY A 6 -1.23 16.35 5.25
N TYR A 7 -2.38 15.73 4.96
CA TYR A 7 -2.62 14.90 3.77
C TYR A 7 -3.61 15.52 2.78
N GLU A 8 -4.00 16.79 2.97
CA GLU A 8 -4.98 17.48 2.13
C GLU A 8 -4.56 17.55 0.67
N TRP A 9 -3.25 17.58 0.42
CA TRP A 9 -2.65 17.58 -0.93
C TRP A 9 -2.99 16.35 -1.76
N LEU A 10 -3.43 15.24 -1.16
CA LEU A 10 -3.91 14.06 -1.89
C LEU A 10 -5.09 14.40 -2.82
N ARG A 11 -5.90 15.40 -2.47
CA ARG A 11 -7.03 15.85 -3.29
C ARG A 11 -6.60 16.61 -4.55
N ASP A 12 -5.37 17.11 -4.59
CA ASP A 12 -4.83 17.85 -5.72
C ASP A 12 -4.19 16.93 -6.78
N ILE A 13 -4.08 15.63 -6.48
CA ILE A 13 -3.48 14.64 -7.39
C ILE A 13 -4.48 14.28 -8.47
N SER A 14 -4.13 14.59 -9.72
CA SER A 14 -4.94 14.22 -10.88
C SER A 14 -5.07 12.69 -10.97
N GLY A 15 -6.30 12.21 -11.14
CA GLY A 15 -6.61 10.78 -11.28
C GLY A 15 -6.71 10.01 -9.96
N LEU A 16 -6.58 10.67 -8.81
CA LEU A 16 -6.84 10.09 -7.50
C LEU A 16 -8.13 10.66 -6.90
N ASP A 17 -9.00 9.77 -6.40
CA ASP A 17 -10.11 10.14 -5.52
C ASP A 17 -9.87 9.55 -4.13
N PRO A 18 -9.32 10.34 -3.19
CA PRO A 18 -9.05 9.87 -1.84
C PRO A 18 -10.32 9.46 -1.09
N ASP A 19 -11.47 10.08 -1.33
CA ASP A 19 -12.69 9.75 -0.61
C ASP A 19 -13.17 8.34 -0.99
N SER A 20 -13.17 8.02 -2.29
CA SER A 20 -13.44 6.66 -2.77
C SER A 20 -12.41 5.65 -2.26
N GLY A 21 -11.12 6.02 -2.23
CA GLY A 21 -10.07 5.16 -1.68
C GLY A 21 -10.26 4.85 -0.20
N ILE A 22 -10.63 5.86 0.59
CA ILE A 22 -10.95 5.70 2.02
C ILE A 22 -12.18 4.83 2.23
N GLU A 23 -13.24 5.01 1.43
CA GLU A 23 -14.44 4.16 1.48
C GLU A 23 -14.10 2.70 1.18
N ASN A 24 -13.28 2.45 0.15
CA ASN A 24 -12.85 1.10 -0.22
C ASN A 24 -12.01 0.41 0.86
N CYS A 25 -11.17 1.18 1.57
CA CYS A 25 -10.29 0.65 2.63
C CYS A 25 -10.93 0.69 4.02
N GLY A 26 -12.06 1.36 4.20
CA GLY A 26 -12.80 1.47 5.46
C GLY A 26 -12.26 2.47 6.47
N SER A 27 -11.04 2.98 6.28
CA SER A 27 -10.44 4.02 7.12
C SER A 27 -9.35 4.80 6.36
N PHE A 28 -8.99 5.99 6.85
CA PHE A 28 -7.90 6.78 6.28
C PHE A 28 -6.54 6.08 6.43
N ASP A 29 -6.27 5.48 7.59
CA ASP A 29 -5.00 4.80 7.84
C ASP A 29 -4.83 3.57 6.95
N SER A 30 -5.90 2.78 6.78
CA SER A 30 -5.91 1.64 5.85
C SER A 30 -5.73 2.09 4.40
N PHE A 31 -6.37 3.19 4.00
CA PHE A 31 -6.18 3.78 2.68
C PHE A 31 -4.74 4.24 2.46
N LEU A 32 -4.17 4.97 3.41
CA LEU A 32 -2.80 5.47 3.32
C LEU A 32 -1.78 4.34 3.23
N ALA A 33 -1.96 3.27 4.01
CA ALA A 33 -1.12 2.08 3.94
C ALA A 33 -1.15 1.44 2.53
N VAL A 34 -2.35 1.22 1.97
CA VAL A 34 -2.49 0.65 0.63
C VAL A 34 -1.94 1.59 -0.45
N LEU A 35 -2.19 2.90 -0.33
CA LEU A 35 -1.67 3.91 -1.26
C LEU A 35 -0.14 3.96 -1.24
N THR A 36 0.47 3.80 -0.06
CA THR A 36 1.93 3.74 0.09
C THR A 36 2.52 2.51 -0.60
N VAL A 37 1.87 1.35 -0.46
CA VAL A 37 2.29 0.12 -1.17
C VAL A 37 2.10 0.29 -2.69
N PHE A 38 1.00 0.91 -3.12
CA PHE A 38 0.75 1.22 -4.52
C PHE A 38 1.86 2.10 -5.10
N HIS A 39 2.24 3.17 -4.39
CA HIS A 39 3.36 4.05 -4.75
C HIS A 39 4.68 3.29 -4.87
N LYS A 40 5.08 2.57 -3.81
CA LYS A 40 6.35 1.83 -3.76
C LYS A 40 6.48 0.75 -4.83
N SER A 41 5.37 0.13 -5.25
CA SER A 41 5.35 -0.94 -6.27
C SER A 41 5.14 -0.43 -7.70
N ALA A 42 4.88 0.86 -7.89
CA ALA A 42 4.45 1.40 -9.19
C ALA A 42 5.52 1.27 -10.27
N LYS A 43 6.78 1.58 -9.95
CA LYS A 43 7.89 1.46 -10.91
C LYS A 43 8.09 0.03 -11.39
N GLU A 44 8.14 -0.93 -10.47
CA GLU A 44 8.26 -2.35 -10.81
C GLU A 44 7.08 -2.80 -11.66
N SER A 45 5.85 -2.45 -11.27
CA SER A 45 4.63 -2.79 -12.01
C SER A 45 4.64 -2.25 -13.45
N MET A 46 5.05 -0.98 -13.65
CA MET A 46 5.19 -0.40 -14.98
C MET A 46 6.24 -1.11 -15.82
N ASP A 47 7.38 -1.47 -15.23
CA ASP A 47 8.45 -2.17 -15.92
C ASP A 47 8.05 -3.59 -16.31
N GLU A 48 7.32 -4.31 -15.46
CA GLU A 48 6.76 -5.62 -15.76
C GLU A 48 5.77 -5.55 -16.93
N ILE A 49 4.86 -4.57 -16.93
CA ILE A 49 3.90 -4.35 -18.03
C ILE A 49 4.66 -4.11 -19.36
N ARG A 50 5.67 -3.23 -19.35
CA ARG A 50 6.51 -2.96 -20.53
C ARG A 50 7.23 -4.21 -21.01
N GLN A 51 7.81 -4.99 -20.10
CA GLN A 51 8.58 -6.18 -20.43
C GLN A 51 7.69 -7.28 -21.02
N SER A 52 6.53 -7.55 -20.43
CA SER A 52 5.58 -8.53 -20.98
C SER A 52 5.11 -8.16 -22.38
N LEU A 53 4.80 -6.88 -22.62
CA LEU A 53 4.40 -6.42 -23.96
C LEU A 53 5.55 -6.53 -24.98
N LYS A 54 6.77 -6.13 -24.59
CA LYS A 54 7.96 -6.21 -25.44
C LYS A 54 8.33 -7.66 -25.80
N ALA A 55 8.07 -8.59 -24.89
CA ALA A 55 8.27 -10.03 -25.10
C ALA A 55 7.12 -10.67 -25.91
N GLU A 56 6.08 -9.91 -26.27
CA GLU A 56 4.84 -10.40 -26.88
C GLU A 56 4.13 -11.50 -26.05
N ASP A 57 4.39 -11.53 -24.73
CA ASP A 57 3.74 -12.43 -23.77
C ASP A 57 2.42 -11.80 -23.30
N ILE A 58 1.41 -11.88 -24.16
CA ILE A 58 0.06 -11.34 -23.90
C ILE A 58 -0.60 -11.99 -22.66
N PRO A 59 -0.47 -13.31 -22.40
CA PRO A 59 -0.94 -13.89 -21.15
C PRO A 59 -0.32 -13.24 -19.91
N ALA A 60 1.01 -13.07 -19.87
CA ALA A 60 1.67 -12.39 -18.74
C ALA A 60 1.23 -10.93 -18.64
N TYR A 61 1.18 -10.20 -19.76
CA TYR A 61 0.70 -8.82 -19.81
C TYR A 61 -0.70 -8.66 -19.20
N THR A 62 -1.63 -9.53 -19.60
CA THR A 62 -3.01 -9.54 -19.12
C THR A 62 -3.09 -9.70 -17.60
N VAL A 63 -2.24 -10.55 -17.02
CA VAL A 63 -2.13 -10.71 -15.56
C VAL A 63 -1.62 -9.44 -14.90
N LYS A 64 -0.63 -8.76 -15.48
CA LYS A 64 -0.08 -7.52 -14.93
C LYS A 64 -1.09 -6.38 -14.93
N VAL A 65 -1.79 -6.15 -16.06
CA VAL A 65 -2.84 -5.12 -16.13
C VAL A 65 -4.07 -5.46 -15.28
N HIS A 66 -4.38 -6.74 -15.09
CA HIS A 66 -5.41 -7.18 -14.12
C HIS A 66 -5.04 -6.79 -12.67
N GLY A 67 -3.79 -7.00 -12.28
CA GLY A 67 -3.25 -6.60 -10.98
C GLY A 67 -3.37 -5.08 -10.80
N LEU A 68 -2.89 -4.31 -11.78
CA LEU A 68 -2.98 -2.85 -11.78
C LEU A 68 -4.43 -2.35 -11.68
N LYS A 69 -5.37 -2.95 -12.43
CA LYS A 69 -6.80 -2.62 -12.37
C LYS A 69 -7.33 -2.72 -10.94
N SER A 70 -7.05 -3.84 -10.27
CA SER A 70 -7.54 -4.12 -8.93
C SER A 70 -6.92 -3.16 -7.92
N ALA A 71 -5.61 -2.96 -7.97
CA ALA A 71 -4.90 -2.05 -7.08
C ALA A 71 -5.38 -0.60 -7.26
N SER A 72 -5.49 -0.12 -8.50
CA SER A 72 -5.97 1.22 -8.84
C SER A 72 -7.38 1.47 -8.33
N ARG A 73 -8.27 0.48 -8.44
CA ARG A 73 -9.63 0.59 -7.90
C ARG A 73 -9.62 0.78 -6.38
N ILE A 74 -8.82 -0.01 -5.66
CA ILE A 74 -8.77 0.05 -4.20
C ILE A 74 -8.32 1.44 -3.73
N VAL A 75 -7.30 2.02 -4.37
CA VAL A 75 -6.79 3.35 -4.01
C VAL A 75 -7.62 4.52 -4.55
N GLY A 76 -8.76 4.28 -5.20
CA GLY A 76 -9.60 5.35 -5.75
C GLY A 76 -9.08 5.97 -7.06
N ALA A 77 -8.18 5.30 -7.78
CA ALA A 77 -7.72 5.71 -9.11
C ALA A 77 -8.61 5.11 -10.22
N ALA A 78 -9.85 5.59 -10.29
CA ALA A 78 -10.91 4.99 -11.12
C ALA A 78 -10.58 5.01 -12.63
N GLU A 79 -10.01 6.11 -13.14
CA GLU A 79 -9.66 6.22 -14.56
C GLU A 79 -8.53 5.25 -14.95
N LEU A 80 -7.51 5.13 -14.11
CA LEU A 80 -6.42 4.17 -14.32
C LEU A 80 -6.94 2.73 -14.27
N SER A 81 -7.85 2.44 -13.33
CA SER A 81 -8.52 1.14 -13.25
C SER A 81 -9.30 0.83 -14.52
N ALA A 82 -10.03 1.80 -15.08
CA ALA A 82 -10.77 1.63 -16.32
C ALA A 82 -9.86 1.37 -17.52
N ALA A 83 -8.78 2.15 -17.68
CA ALA A 83 -7.79 1.93 -18.75
C ALA A 83 -7.14 0.55 -18.65
N ALA A 84 -6.78 0.11 -17.44
CA ALA A 84 -6.22 -1.21 -17.21
C ALA A 84 -7.21 -2.33 -17.55
N LYS A 85 -8.52 -2.12 -17.30
CA LYS A 85 -9.58 -3.04 -17.67
C LYS A 85 -9.73 -3.17 -19.20
N GLU A 86 -9.68 -2.06 -19.94
CA GLU A 86 -9.75 -2.11 -21.41
C GLU A 86 -8.60 -2.95 -22.00
N LEU A 87 -7.39 -2.78 -21.46
CA LEU A 87 -6.21 -3.54 -21.87
C LEU A 87 -6.27 -5.01 -21.42
N GLU A 88 -6.85 -5.29 -20.25
CA GLU A 88 -7.12 -6.66 -19.81
C GLU A 88 -8.11 -7.37 -20.75
N ASP A 89 -9.21 -6.71 -21.10
CA ASP A 89 -10.23 -7.25 -21.99
C ASP A 89 -9.66 -7.48 -23.39
N ALA A 90 -8.82 -6.55 -23.90
CA ALA A 90 -8.09 -6.72 -25.15
C ALA A 90 -7.11 -7.91 -25.10
N GLY A 91 -6.38 -8.08 -23.99
CA GLY A 91 -5.49 -9.23 -23.78
C GLY A 91 -6.23 -10.57 -23.80
N ARG A 92 -7.41 -10.63 -23.20
CA ARG A 92 -8.29 -11.82 -23.25
C ARG A 92 -8.88 -12.10 -24.63
N ALA A 93 -9.07 -11.05 -25.44
CA ALA A 93 -9.54 -11.14 -26.81
C ALA A 93 -8.40 -11.34 -27.83
N GLU A 94 -7.14 -11.39 -27.36
CA GLU A 94 -5.92 -11.43 -28.19
C GLU A 94 -5.79 -10.22 -29.16
N ASP A 95 -6.44 -9.10 -28.85
CA ASP A 95 -6.39 -7.86 -29.64
C ASP A 95 -5.10 -7.08 -29.35
N THR A 96 -4.01 -7.58 -29.94
CA THR A 96 -2.66 -7.03 -29.75
C THR A 96 -2.51 -5.62 -30.34
N ASP A 97 -3.26 -5.30 -31.40
CA ASP A 97 -3.23 -3.97 -32.02
C ASP A 97 -3.84 -2.93 -31.07
N PHE A 98 -4.96 -3.24 -30.42
CA PHE A 98 -5.54 -2.38 -29.39
C PHE A 98 -4.56 -2.18 -28.22
N ILE A 99 -3.93 -3.25 -27.74
CA ILE A 99 -2.95 -3.18 -26.65
C ILE A 99 -1.80 -2.24 -27.01
N LYS A 100 -1.18 -2.42 -28.18
CA LYS A 100 -0.06 -1.58 -28.63
C LYS A 100 -0.47 -0.11 -28.78
N ALA A 101 -1.71 0.17 -29.19
CA ALA A 101 -2.20 1.52 -29.36
C ALA A 101 -2.53 2.26 -28.03
N HIS A 102 -2.83 1.52 -26.95
CA HIS A 102 -3.33 2.12 -25.70
C HIS A 102 -2.39 1.92 -24.50
N ASN A 103 -1.41 1.01 -24.59
CA ASN A 103 -0.49 0.72 -23.49
C ASN A 103 0.28 1.95 -23.01
N ASP A 104 0.78 2.79 -23.93
CA ASP A 104 1.58 3.96 -23.55
C ASP A 104 0.76 4.96 -22.75
N ARG A 105 -0.51 5.15 -23.13
CA ARG A 105 -1.45 5.99 -22.37
C ARG A 105 -1.68 5.45 -20.96
N LEU A 106 -1.83 4.13 -20.79
CA LEU A 106 -1.96 3.52 -19.46
C LEU A 106 -0.73 3.85 -18.60
N LEU A 107 0.47 3.69 -19.16
CA LEU A 107 1.72 3.94 -18.44
C LEU A 107 1.93 5.42 -18.12
N GLU A 108 1.51 6.33 -19.00
CA GLU A 108 1.52 7.78 -18.75
C GLU A 108 0.58 8.15 -17.60
N MET A 109 -0.64 7.61 -17.58
CA MET A 109 -1.59 7.82 -16.48
C MET A 109 -1.03 7.29 -15.15
N PHE A 110 -0.42 6.10 -15.18
CA PHE A 110 0.17 5.52 -13.97
C PHE A 110 1.36 6.34 -13.47
N ALA A 111 2.27 6.75 -14.36
CA ALA A 111 3.41 7.58 -13.99
C ALA A 111 3.00 8.96 -13.46
N ALA A 112 1.97 9.58 -14.03
CA ALA A 112 1.46 10.86 -13.54
C ALA A 112 0.86 10.74 -12.13
N LEU A 113 0.13 9.67 -11.87
CA LEU A 113 -0.41 9.38 -10.54
C LEU A 113 0.71 9.10 -9.53
N GLU A 114 1.68 8.26 -9.89
CA GLU A 114 2.84 7.91 -9.05
C GLU A 114 3.69 9.13 -8.70
N SER A 115 3.99 10.00 -9.66
CA SER A 115 4.74 11.23 -9.37
C SER A 115 3.98 12.18 -8.43
N GLY A 116 2.65 12.18 -8.50
CA GLY A 116 1.81 12.89 -7.54
C GLY A 116 1.97 12.38 -6.10
N LEU A 117 2.36 11.12 -5.92
CA LEU A 117 2.50 10.44 -4.62
C LEU A 117 3.91 10.54 -4.02
N GLU A 118 4.90 11.11 -4.71
CA GLU A 118 6.28 11.27 -4.20
C GLU A 118 6.35 11.95 -2.82
N LYS A 119 5.40 12.82 -2.49
CA LYS A 119 5.31 13.46 -1.16
C LYS A 119 5.10 12.47 -0.01
N LEU A 120 4.63 11.25 -0.28
CA LEU A 120 4.57 10.19 0.74
C LEU A 120 5.97 9.84 1.26
N ASP A 121 6.98 9.85 0.38
CA ASP A 121 8.36 9.56 0.76
C ASP A 121 8.93 10.68 1.66
N GLU A 122 8.57 11.93 1.39
CA GLU A 122 8.94 13.07 2.25
C GLU A 122 8.31 12.97 3.64
N GLN A 123 7.03 12.60 3.72
CA GLN A 123 6.35 12.44 5.00
C GLN A 123 6.92 11.29 5.82
N GLU A 124 7.26 10.18 5.17
CA GLU A 124 7.93 9.06 5.82
C GLU A 124 9.35 9.44 6.28
N ALA A 125 10.08 10.22 5.48
CA ALA A 125 11.42 10.69 5.82
C ALA A 125 11.45 11.68 7.00
N GLN A 126 10.37 12.45 7.20
CA GLN A 126 10.21 13.41 8.30
C GLN A 126 9.85 12.76 9.64
N LYS A 127 9.40 11.49 9.65
CA LYS A 127 9.12 10.78 10.89
C LYS A 127 10.40 10.65 11.73
N PRO A 128 10.32 10.88 13.06
CA PRO A 128 11.43 10.58 13.95
C PRO A 128 11.79 9.11 13.84
N GLU A 129 13.09 8.82 13.86
CA GLU A 129 13.59 7.45 13.81
C GLU A 129 13.53 6.83 15.21
N LEU A 130 13.00 5.62 15.33
CA LEU A 130 12.95 4.88 16.59
C LEU A 130 13.91 3.70 16.51
N THR A 131 15.00 3.76 17.27
CA THR A 131 16.09 2.77 17.22
C THR A 131 16.68 2.48 18.59
N GLY A 132 17.55 1.47 18.67
CA GLY A 132 18.35 1.19 19.85
C GLY A 132 17.51 0.93 21.10
N ALA A 133 17.83 1.65 22.18
CA ALA A 133 17.19 1.46 23.47
C ALA A 133 15.70 1.85 23.48
N GLU A 134 15.32 2.91 22.76
CA GLU A 134 13.93 3.38 22.70
C GLU A 134 13.03 2.38 21.97
N LEU A 135 13.56 1.77 20.90
CA LEU A 135 12.86 0.70 20.18
C LEU A 135 12.70 -0.54 21.06
N GLU A 136 13.74 -0.91 21.81
CA GLU A 136 13.69 -2.04 22.74
C GLU A 136 12.66 -1.82 23.85
N GLU A 137 12.59 -0.60 24.40
CA GLU A 137 11.57 -0.22 25.38
C GLU A 137 10.15 -0.33 24.82
N ALA A 138 9.94 0.06 23.56
CA ALA A 138 8.66 -0.09 22.90
C ALA A 138 8.25 -1.57 22.76
N PHE A 139 9.18 -2.45 22.36
CA PHE A 139 8.92 -3.90 22.25
C PHE A 139 8.72 -4.59 23.61
N GLN A 140 9.42 -4.12 24.64
CA GLN A 140 9.19 -4.55 26.02
C GLN A 140 7.77 -4.16 26.47
N THR A 141 7.34 -2.93 26.15
CA THR A 141 5.97 -2.47 26.43
C THR A 141 4.95 -3.33 25.67
N LEU A 142 5.15 -3.60 24.37
CA LEU A 142 4.28 -4.51 23.59
C LEU A 142 4.16 -5.88 24.27
N SER A 143 5.27 -6.43 24.78
CA SER A 143 5.31 -7.72 25.48
C SER A 143 4.51 -7.72 26.79
N GLU A 144 4.59 -6.65 27.57
CA GLU A 144 3.83 -6.47 28.80
C GLU A 144 2.33 -6.38 28.52
N VAL A 145 1.95 -5.56 27.54
CA VAL A 145 0.55 -5.41 27.11
C VAL A 145 -0.01 -6.74 26.60
N ALA A 146 0.74 -7.47 25.78
CA ALA A 146 0.36 -8.82 25.32
C ALA A 146 0.19 -9.83 26.48
N GLY A 147 0.93 -9.67 27.57
CA GLY A 147 0.75 -10.44 28.80
C GLY A 147 -0.61 -10.20 29.46
N THR A 148 -1.10 -8.96 29.40
CA THR A 148 -2.41 -8.57 29.94
C THR A 148 -3.58 -8.77 28.97
N MET A 149 -3.30 -9.01 27.68
CA MET A 149 -4.29 -9.18 26.62
C MET A 149 -5.22 -7.97 26.46
N ASP A 150 -4.70 -6.78 26.76
CA ASP A 150 -5.44 -5.53 26.61
C ASP A 150 -5.42 -5.10 25.14
N TYR A 151 -6.54 -5.36 24.45
CA TYR A 151 -6.69 -5.01 23.03
C TYR A 151 -6.54 -3.51 22.80
N GLY A 152 -7.19 -2.68 23.61
CA GLY A 152 -7.21 -1.23 23.40
C GLY A 152 -5.81 -0.64 23.59
N LEU A 153 -5.11 -1.05 24.65
CA LEU A 153 -3.75 -0.60 24.89
C LEU A 153 -2.76 -1.11 23.83
N MET A 154 -2.95 -2.33 23.32
CA MET A 154 -2.12 -2.86 22.23
C MET A 154 -2.36 -2.06 20.95
N ASP A 155 -3.62 -1.83 20.59
CA ASP A 155 -4.01 -1.07 19.40
C ASP A 155 -3.43 0.35 19.44
N ASP A 156 -3.61 1.06 20.57
CA ASP A 156 -3.04 2.39 20.80
C ASP A 156 -1.51 2.42 20.66
N LEU A 157 -0.82 1.39 21.17
CA LEU A 157 0.63 1.28 21.10
C LEU A 157 1.11 1.03 19.66
N LEU A 158 0.48 0.11 18.94
CA LEU A 158 0.76 -0.13 17.53
C LEU A 158 0.51 1.12 16.69
N ASP A 159 -0.57 1.85 16.93
CA ASP A 159 -0.89 3.11 16.27
C ASP A 159 0.14 4.21 16.58
N SER A 160 0.64 4.27 17.81
CA SER A 160 1.71 5.20 18.17
C SER A 160 3.01 4.91 17.40
N LEU A 161 3.32 3.63 17.16
CA LEU A 161 4.54 3.21 16.46
C LEU A 161 4.52 3.62 14.98
N LYS A 162 3.34 3.75 14.36
CA LYS A 162 3.19 4.25 12.96
C LYS A 162 3.75 5.66 12.76
N ARG A 163 3.92 6.45 13.82
CA ARG A 163 4.47 7.81 13.78
C ARG A 163 6.00 7.84 13.68
N TYR A 164 6.66 6.70 13.85
CA TYR A 164 8.10 6.59 13.81
C TYR A 164 8.56 5.86 12.55
N ARG A 165 9.78 6.17 12.11
CA ARG A 165 10.50 5.36 11.14
C ARG A 165 11.22 4.24 11.89
N ILE A 166 10.90 3.00 11.54
CA ILE A 166 11.45 1.78 12.13
C ILE A 166 12.14 0.98 11.02
N ASN A 167 13.12 0.14 11.37
CA ASN A 167 13.76 -0.73 10.39
C ASN A 167 12.75 -1.73 9.79
N GLU A 168 13.05 -2.22 8.58
CA GLU A 168 12.16 -3.11 7.82
C GLU A 168 11.77 -4.38 8.60
N LYS A 169 12.74 -5.07 9.22
CA LYS A 169 12.50 -6.30 10.00
C LYS A 169 11.47 -6.07 11.12
N ASP A 170 11.63 -4.98 11.87
CA ASP A 170 10.76 -4.68 13.00
C ASP A 170 9.41 -4.12 12.54
N THR A 171 9.36 -3.40 11.41
CA THR A 171 8.11 -2.95 10.78
C THR A 171 7.25 -4.15 10.37
N ASP A 172 7.85 -5.13 9.66
CA ASP A 172 7.17 -6.36 9.28
C ASP A 172 6.62 -7.14 10.49
N LEU A 173 7.37 -7.12 11.60
CA LEU A 173 6.95 -7.77 12.85
C LEU A 173 5.75 -7.05 13.47
N ILE A 174 5.79 -5.72 13.55
CA ILE A 174 4.70 -4.88 14.06
C ILE A 174 3.42 -5.10 13.23
N GLU A 175 3.54 -5.18 11.90
CA GLU A 175 2.40 -5.48 11.02
C GLU A 175 1.80 -6.87 11.28
N LYS A 176 2.65 -7.90 11.46
CA LYS A 176 2.19 -9.25 11.84
C LYS A 176 1.46 -9.25 13.18
N ILE A 177 1.99 -8.53 14.16
CA ILE A 177 1.34 -8.36 15.48
C ILE A 177 -0.05 -7.73 15.31
N GLY A 178 -0.16 -6.64 14.53
CA GLY A 178 -1.44 -6.00 14.24
C GLY A 178 -2.44 -6.94 13.55
N HIS A 179 -2.00 -7.73 12.57
CA HIS A 179 -2.84 -8.74 11.92
C HIS A 179 -3.32 -9.83 12.88
N SER A 180 -2.47 -10.28 13.80
CA SER A 180 -2.83 -11.25 14.84
C SER A 180 -3.78 -10.64 15.87
N LEU A 181 -3.63 -9.36 16.20
CA LEU A 181 -4.51 -8.62 17.11
C LEU A 181 -5.94 -8.55 16.57
N LEU A 182 -6.12 -8.27 15.28
CA LEU A 182 -7.44 -8.29 14.62
C LEU A 182 -8.16 -9.64 14.73
N LYS A 183 -7.39 -10.73 14.87
CA LYS A 183 -7.90 -12.09 15.05
C LYS A 183 -8.01 -12.51 16.52
N LEU A 184 -7.63 -11.63 17.44
CA LEU A 184 -7.49 -11.89 18.88
C LEU A 184 -6.54 -13.06 19.19
N ASP A 185 -5.55 -13.28 18.32
CA ASP A 185 -4.58 -14.36 18.45
C ASP A 185 -3.40 -13.93 19.33
N TRP A 186 -3.65 -13.88 20.64
CA TRP A 186 -2.67 -13.44 21.63
C TRP A 186 -1.49 -14.40 21.79
N ASP A 187 -1.66 -15.67 21.44
CA ASP A 187 -0.58 -16.65 21.51
C ASP A 187 0.42 -16.40 20.39
N GLU A 188 -0.05 -16.18 19.15
CA GLU A 188 0.79 -15.77 18.03
C GLU A 188 1.51 -14.44 18.32
N ILE A 189 0.82 -13.44 18.89
CA ILE A 189 1.46 -12.16 19.25
C ILE A 189 2.64 -12.37 20.21
N ARG A 190 2.46 -13.20 21.25
CA ARG A 190 3.53 -13.48 22.22
C ARG A 190 4.69 -14.24 21.59
N ASP A 191 4.41 -15.17 20.69
CA ASP A 191 5.45 -15.95 20.01
C ASP A 191 6.23 -15.08 19.03
N LEU A 192 5.57 -14.18 18.29
CA LEU A 192 6.20 -13.17 17.45
C LEU A 192 7.13 -12.26 18.26
N LEU A 193 6.67 -11.76 19.40
CA LEU A 193 7.46 -10.88 20.28
C LEU A 193 8.67 -11.59 20.90
N ARG A 194 8.59 -12.89 21.17
CA ARG A 194 9.73 -13.69 21.68
C ARG A 194 10.80 -14.00 20.63
N GLN A 195 10.44 -13.96 19.35
CA GLN A 195 11.30 -14.35 18.23
C GLN A 195 12.05 -13.17 17.60
N ARG A 196 11.74 -11.94 18.02
CA ARG A 196 12.41 -10.72 17.56
C ARG A 196 13.91 -10.76 17.85
#